data_AF-A0A371I1X6-F1
#
_entry.id   AF-A0A371I1X6-F1
#
_cell.length_a   1.000
_cell.length_b   1.000
_cell.length_c   1.000
_cell.angle_alpha   90.00
_cell.angle_beta   90.00
_cell.angle_gamma   90.00
#
_symmetry.space_group_name_H-M   'P 1'
#
loop_
_entity.id
_entity.type
_entity.pdbx_description
1 polymer ?
#
loop_
_entity_poly.entity_id
_entity_poly.type
_entity_poly.pdbx_seq_one_letter_code
_entity_poly.pdbx_strand_id
1 'polypeptide(L)'
;MRELDKIKKQATVDNQELFEVLRHATTESEMQKRHAGKIEALRNVYLDKYDGTSDLVKHLAKYVTQVNLFSTKDAILCQIFSTSLKGLALHWYT
;
A
#
# COMPACT_ATOMS: atom_id res chain seq x y z
N MET A 1 51.34 -10.75 -1.82
CA MET A 1 50.82 -9.47 -1.27
C MET A 1 49.66 -8.92 -2.10
N ARG A 2 49.83 -8.65 -3.42
CA ARG A 2 48.79 -8.06 -4.31
C ARG A 2 47.41 -8.74 -4.37
N GLU A 3 47.32 -10.07 -4.29
CA GLU A 3 46.04 -10.78 -4.39
C GLU A 3 45.17 -10.62 -3.13
N LEU A 4 45.79 -10.53 -1.96
CA LEU A 4 45.08 -10.30 -0.69
C LEU A 4 44.43 -8.91 -0.65
N ASP A 5 45.08 -7.90 -1.23
CA ASP A 5 44.54 -6.54 -1.31
C ASP A 5 43.30 -6.46 -2.22
N LYS A 6 43.30 -7.22 -3.33
CA LYS A 6 42.14 -7.32 -4.23
C LYS A 6 40.95 -7.99 -3.54
N ILE A 7 41.20 -9.10 -2.84
CA ILE A 7 40.16 -9.83 -2.10
C ILE A 7 39.58 -8.95 -0.99
N LYS A 8 40.43 -8.25 -0.23
CA LYS A 8 39.98 -7.33 0.83
C LYS A 8 39.15 -6.17 0.27
N LYS A 9 39.55 -5.62 -0.87
CA LYS A 9 38.82 -4.55 -1.55
C LYS A 9 37.45 -5.04 -2.05
N GLN A 10 37.39 -6.20 -2.69
CA GLN A 10 36.14 -6.79 -3.17
C GLN A 10 35.19 -7.08 -2.01
N ALA A 11 35.68 -7.71 -0.94
CA ALA A 11 34.88 -7.99 0.25
C ALA A 11 34.35 -6.70 0.93
N THR A 12 35.08 -5.59 0.83
CA THR A 12 34.62 -4.29 1.34
C THR A 12 33.50 -3.72 0.46
N VAL A 13 33.64 -3.84 -0.87
CA VAL A 13 32.62 -3.40 -1.84
C VAL A 13 31.35 -4.22 -1.70
N ASP A 14 31.46 -5.55 -1.65
CA ASP A 14 30.31 -6.45 -1.51
C ASP A 14 29.54 -6.19 -0.21
N ASN A 15 30.26 -5.98 0.90
CA ASN A 15 29.63 -5.62 2.17
C ASN A 15 28.90 -4.27 2.09
N GLN A 16 29.49 -3.28 1.41
CA GLN A 16 28.86 -1.98 1.24
C GLN A 16 27.59 -2.07 0.38
N GLU A 17 27.61 -2.82 -0.72
CA GLU A 17 26.43 -3.07 -1.54
C GLU A 17 25.32 -3.78 -0.76
N LEU A 18 25.67 -4.79 0.05
CA LEU A 18 24.72 -5.48 0.93
C LEU A 18 24.09 -4.51 1.95
N PHE A 19 24.86 -3.60 2.53
CA PHE A 19 24.34 -2.56 3.42
C PHE A 19 23.36 -1.61 2.72
N GLU A 20 23.65 -1.21 1.48
CA GLU A 20 22.74 -0.38 0.68
C GLU A 20 21.44 -1.11 0.36
N VAL A 21 21.52 -2.37 -0.09
CA VAL A 21 20.34 -3.20 -0.37
C VAL A 21 19.46 -3.35 0.87
N LEU A 22 20.06 -3.63 2.04
CA LEU A 22 19.32 -3.71 3.30
C LEU A 22 18.65 -2.38 3.67
N ARG A 23 19.33 -1.24 3.46
CA ARG A 23 18.77 0.09 3.75
C ARG A 23 17.58 0.41 2.85
N HIS A 24 17.69 0.13 1.55
CA HIS A 24 16.60 0.32 0.59
C HIS A 24 15.38 -0.56 0.94
N ALA A 25 15.60 -1.84 1.23
CA ALA A 25 14.53 -2.77 1.63
C ALA A 25 13.84 -2.35 2.93
N THR A 26 14.59 -1.83 3.90
CA THR A 26 14.04 -1.34 5.18
C THR A 26 13.17 -0.10 4.98
N THR A 27 13.63 0.83 4.13
CA THR A 27 12.88 2.05 3.79
C THR A 27 11.59 1.73 3.05
N GLU A 28 11.61 0.76 2.13
CA GLU A 28 10.43 0.29 1.42
C GLU A 28 9.41 -0.36 2.35
N SER A 29 9.87 -1.23 3.27
CA SER A 29 9.01 -1.85 4.28
C SER A 29 8.35 -0.83 5.22
N GLU A 30 9.07 0.22 5.62
CA GLU A 30 8.53 1.29 6.46
C GLU A 30 7.51 2.16 5.73
N MET A 31 7.76 2.49 4.45
CA MET A 31 6.79 3.18 3.60
C MET A 31 5.52 2.35 3.40
N GLN A 32 5.66 1.03 3.19
CA GLN A 32 4.53 0.11 3.10
C GLN A 32 3.74 0.03 4.42
N LYS A 33 4.40 -0.01 5.58
CA LYS A 33 3.72 -0.01 6.89
C LYS A 33 2.96 1.29 7.15
N ARG A 34 3.53 2.45 6.81
CA ARG A 34 2.84 3.75 6.90
C ARG A 34 1.61 3.79 6.00
N HIS A 35 1.70 3.26 4.79
CA HIS A 35 0.55 3.16 3.89
C HIS A 35 -0.50 2.17 4.41
N ALA A 36 -0.09 1.01 4.94
CA ALA A 36 -1.00 0.02 5.51
C ALA A 36 -1.80 0.58 6.68
N GLY A 37 -1.15 1.27 7.62
CA GLY A 37 -1.85 1.91 8.75
C GLY A 37 -2.84 3.00 8.30
N LYS A 38 -2.51 3.73 7.22
CA LYS A 38 -3.40 4.74 6.63
C LYS A 38 -4.60 4.11 5.91
N ILE A 39 -4.38 2.99 5.22
CA ILE A 39 -5.44 2.19 4.56
C ILE A 39 -6.38 1.55 5.60
N GLU A 40 -5.83 1.06 6.71
CA GLU A 40 -6.62 0.45 7.79
C GLU A 40 -7.50 1.48 8.51
N ALA A 41 -6.97 2.69 8.77
CA ALA A 41 -7.77 3.79 9.29
C ALA A 41 -8.92 4.19 8.34
N LEU A 42 -8.70 4.17 7.02
CA LEU A 42 -9.76 4.44 6.03
C LEU A 42 -10.86 3.39 6.05
N ARG A 43 -10.47 2.11 6.13
CA ARG A 43 -11.39 0.97 6.16
C ARG A 43 -12.32 1.03 7.37
N ASN A 44 -11.82 1.50 8.51
CA ASN A 44 -12.53 1.43 9.78
C ASN A 44 -13.31 2.70 10.14
N VAL A 45 -12.88 3.88 9.67
CA VAL A 45 -13.39 5.16 10.21
C VAL A 45 -14.34 5.89 9.27
N TYR A 46 -14.27 5.71 7.94
CA TYR A 46 -14.91 6.68 7.02
C TYR A 46 -15.96 6.13 6.03
N LEU A 47 -15.92 4.86 5.66
CA LEU A 47 -16.72 4.35 4.53
C LEU A 47 -17.97 3.60 4.96
N ASP A 48 -19.14 4.15 4.63
CA ASP A 48 -20.40 3.42 4.70
C ASP A 48 -20.35 2.22 3.75
N LYS A 49 -20.69 1.04 4.24
CA LYS A 49 -20.69 -0.18 3.43
C LYS A 49 -21.94 -0.27 2.56
N TYR A 50 -21.74 -0.27 1.25
CA TYR A 50 -22.79 -0.40 0.23
C TYR A 50 -23.22 -1.85 0.07
N ASP A 51 -24.53 -2.10 0.18
CA ASP A 51 -25.13 -3.44 0.04
C ASP A 51 -25.80 -3.71 -1.31
N GLY A 52 -25.86 -2.71 -2.20
CA GLY A 52 -26.57 -2.84 -3.48
C GLY A 52 -27.99 -2.29 -3.46
N THR A 53 -28.50 -1.78 -2.33
CA THR A 53 -29.90 -1.34 -2.20
C THR A 53 -30.09 0.18 -2.24
N SER A 54 -29.02 0.93 -1.98
CA SER A 54 -29.01 2.39 -2.00
C SER A 54 -28.55 2.94 -3.36
N ASP A 55 -28.63 4.25 -3.54
CA ASP A 55 -28.16 4.90 -4.77
C ASP A 55 -26.64 4.73 -4.94
N LEU A 56 -26.24 4.00 -5.99
CA LEU A 56 -24.85 3.73 -6.35
C LEU A 56 -24.07 5.00 -6.70
N VAL A 57 -24.69 5.94 -7.43
CA VAL A 57 -24.03 7.18 -7.86
C VAL A 57 -23.70 8.02 -6.62
N LYS A 58 -24.65 8.12 -5.68
CA LYS A 58 -24.43 8.80 -4.41
C LYS A 58 -23.36 8.12 -3.56
N HIS A 59 -23.34 6.79 -3.52
CA HIS A 59 -22.31 6.03 -2.82
C HIS A 59 -20.92 6.30 -3.42
N LEU A 60 -20.78 6.24 -4.76
CA LEU A 60 -19.53 6.51 -5.46
C LEU A 60 -19.03 7.94 -5.23
N ALA A 61 -19.90 8.95 -5.29
CA ALA A 61 -19.52 10.33 -5.01
C ALA A 61 -18.97 10.50 -3.58
N LYS A 62 -19.62 9.87 -2.59
CA LYS A 62 -19.15 9.89 -1.19
C LYS A 62 -17.82 9.15 -1.04
N TYR A 63 -17.71 7.96 -1.63
CA TYR A 63 -16.50 7.15 -1.63
C TYR A 63 -15.31 7.93 -2.22
N VAL A 64 -15.45 8.45 -3.45
CA VAL A 64 -14.37 9.18 -4.14
C VAL A 64 -13.95 10.40 -3.35
N THR A 65 -14.90 11.18 -2.83
CA THR A 65 -14.61 12.37 -2.02
C THR A 65 -13.81 12.01 -0.78
N GLN A 66 -14.16 10.92 -0.08
CA GLN A 66 -13.47 10.52 1.14
C GLN A 66 -12.09 9.94 0.87
N VAL A 67 -11.93 9.06 -0.13
CA VAL A 67 -10.65 8.39 -0.37
C VAL A 67 -9.63 9.30 -1.05
N ASN A 68 -10.07 10.24 -1.90
CA ASN A 68 -9.19 11.25 -2.52
C ASN A 68 -8.50 12.18 -1.51
N LEU A 69 -9.02 12.30 -0.28
CA LEU A 69 -8.34 13.04 0.81
C LEU A 69 -7.03 12.38 1.23
N PHE A 70 -6.85 11.10 0.92
CA PHE A 70 -5.73 10.30 1.42
C PHE A 70 -4.83 9.75 0.31
N SER A 71 -5.39 9.48 -0.87
CA SER A 71 -4.67 8.97 -2.03
C SER A 71 -5.42 9.26 -3.33
N THR A 72 -4.66 9.62 -4.37
CA THR A 72 -5.13 9.71 -5.77
C THR A 72 -4.64 8.54 -6.63
N LYS A 73 -3.97 7.55 -6.02
CA LYS A 73 -3.46 6.37 -6.72
C LYS A 73 -4.58 5.36 -6.95
N ASP A 74 -4.86 5.03 -8.21
CA ASP A 74 -5.92 4.10 -8.61
C ASP A 74 -5.82 2.74 -7.90
N ALA A 75 -4.60 2.19 -7.74
CA ALA A 75 -4.42 0.92 -7.03
C ALA A 75 -4.91 0.95 -5.58
N ILE A 76 -4.73 2.10 -4.90
CA ILE A 76 -5.21 2.29 -3.53
C ILE A 76 -6.72 2.52 -3.52
N LEU A 77 -7.26 3.24 -4.52
CA LEU A 77 -8.70 3.41 -4.70
C LEU A 77 -9.37 2.03 -4.88
N CYS A 78 -8.97 1.23 -5.86
CA CYS A 78 -9.53 -0.10 -6.10
C CYS A 78 -9.47 -1.02 -4.86
N GLN A 79 -8.34 -1.00 -4.14
CA GLN A 79 -8.18 -1.80 -2.92
C GLN A 79 -9.14 -1.37 -1.80
N ILE A 80 -9.41 -0.08 -1.65
CA ILE A 80 -10.32 0.42 -0.62
C ILE A 80 -11.78 0.24 -1.05
N PHE A 81 -12.09 0.36 -2.34
CA PHE A 81 -13.44 0.19 -2.88
C PHE A 81 -14.01 -1.21 -2.58
N SER A 82 -13.23 -2.27 -2.74
CA SER A 82 -13.70 -3.62 -2.39
C SER A 82 -14.12 -3.74 -0.92
N THR A 83 -13.47 -2.98 -0.03
CA THR A 83 -13.77 -2.97 1.41
C THR A 83 -14.99 -2.11 1.79
N SER A 84 -15.45 -1.23 0.90
CA SER A 84 -16.69 -0.46 1.07
C SER A 84 -17.93 -1.21 0.61
N LEU A 85 -17.81 -2.47 0.18
CA LEU A 85 -18.93 -3.32 -0.19
C LEU A 85 -19.34 -4.26 0.95
N LYS A 86 -20.62 -4.59 1.04
CA LYS A 86 -21.17 -5.64 1.91
C LYS A 86 -22.30 -6.41 1.19
N GLY A 87 -22.73 -7.52 1.76
CA GLY A 87 -23.92 -8.25 1.31
C GLY A 87 -23.85 -8.65 -0.17
N LEU A 88 -24.96 -8.46 -0.89
CA LEU A 88 -25.09 -8.82 -2.30
C LEU A 88 -24.11 -8.06 -3.21
N ALA A 89 -23.84 -6.78 -2.92
CA ALA A 89 -22.87 -6.01 -3.68
C ALA A 89 -21.44 -6.57 -3.56
N LEU A 90 -21.04 -7.02 -2.37
CA LEU A 90 -19.75 -7.68 -2.20
C LEU A 90 -19.73 -9.02 -2.94
N HIS A 91 -20.80 -9.81 -2.84
CA HIS A 91 -20.90 -11.11 -3.50
C HIS A 91 -20.80 -11.02 -5.03
N TRP A 92 -21.34 -9.96 -5.64
CA TRP A 92 -21.22 -9.71 -7.09
C TRP A 92 -19.81 -9.27 -7.53
N TYR A 93 -19.02 -8.73 -6.60
CA TYR A 93 -17.71 -8.14 -6.91
C TYR A 93 -16.56 -9.15 -6.81
N THR A 94 -16.65 -10.10 -5.88
CA THR A 94 -15.71 -11.23 -5.71
C THR A 94 -15.96 -12.36 -6.68
#